data_AF-A0AAV6AU62-F1
#
_entry.id   AF-A0AAV6AU62-F1
#
_cell.length_a   1.000
_cell.length_b   1.000
_cell.length_c   1.000
_cell.angle_alpha   90.00
_cell.angle_beta   90.00
_cell.angle_gamma   90.00
#
_symmetry.space_group_name_H-M   'P 1'
#
loop_
_entity.id
_entity.type
_entity.pdbx_description
1 polymer ?
#
loop_
_entity_poly.entity_id
_entity_poly.type
_entity_poly.pdbx_seq_one_letter_code
_entity_poly.pdbx_strand_id
1 'polypeptide(L)'
;MAGPLRRAAHIGGLGLTLVLGIAGAAMSQQTAPAPEKFDPSSVEAIAAIQAEIAELEAKRTQLRNEVADASERAGVVRTELEGLEKSAATAREQTAAAEARLAELEARFAERTKAAEAEQTALREAVVVELREAAAKATEQAAAAEASRAEVGAASQRLQGLETEAKAIGSRIAEAKAEEGRVASRLESGRGELTKLEERLKAVGGEIQRAAAERESVLKQVAAARAELEKLTAQQAELGQAIAQETARRDEVRAQLAAAEAEAVVTSAPEPVPMPEAGPVRNAGAVQAAVRAAPGLAATDPQARSRLVAELEGGACVVPALQTALGEVNRQTAAALIRALGDC
;
A
#
# COMPACT_ATOMS: atom_id res chain seq x y z
N MET A 1 68.26 20.19 -71.85
CA MET A 1 69.41 19.37 -72.28
C MET A 1 69.04 18.74 -73.62
N ALA A 2 69.76 19.08 -74.68
CA ALA A 2 70.81 18.24 -75.28
C ALA A 2 70.25 17.03 -76.06
N GLY A 3 70.26 17.12 -77.40
CA GLY A 3 70.34 15.96 -78.30
C GLY A 3 71.81 15.57 -78.49
N PRO A 4 72.30 15.28 -79.73
CA PRO A 4 71.59 15.10 -81.00
C PRO A 4 72.10 13.83 -81.76
N LEU A 5 72.16 13.89 -83.11
CA LEU A 5 72.85 12.94 -84.04
C LEU A 5 72.02 11.67 -84.40
N ARG A 6 72.27 10.96 -85.54
CA ARG A 6 73.47 10.94 -86.43
C ARG A 6 73.13 10.42 -87.85
N ARG A 7 73.71 11.04 -88.92
CA ARG A 7 74.30 10.51 -90.20
C ARG A 7 73.61 9.34 -90.97
N ALA A 8 73.64 9.15 -92.30
CA ALA A 8 74.09 9.86 -93.55
C ALA A 8 73.28 9.20 -94.73
N ALA A 9 73.59 9.15 -96.04
CA ALA A 9 74.64 9.55 -97.02
C ALA A 9 73.94 9.64 -98.44
N HIS A 10 74.39 10.25 -99.55
CA HIS A 10 75.64 10.86 -100.07
C HIS A 10 76.41 10.01 -101.11
N ILE A 11 76.75 10.60 -102.29
CA ILE A 11 77.37 10.03 -103.53
C ILE A 11 76.39 9.19 -104.39
N GLY A 12 76.33 9.25 -105.73
CA GLY A 12 76.97 10.04 -106.82
C GLY A 12 76.25 9.71 -108.16
N GLY A 13 76.56 10.22 -109.36
CA GLY A 13 77.59 11.16 -109.82
C GLY A 13 78.14 10.74 -111.20
N LEU A 14 78.17 11.66 -112.20
CA LEU A 14 78.71 11.48 -113.58
C LEU A 14 77.88 10.52 -114.49
N GLY A 15 77.90 10.65 -115.83
CA GLY A 15 78.48 11.71 -116.66
C GLY A 15 78.22 11.57 -118.18
N LEU A 16 78.57 12.65 -118.90
CA LEU A 16 79.28 12.73 -120.20
C LEU A 16 78.77 12.01 -121.49
N THR A 17 78.48 12.82 -122.53
CA THR A 17 79.01 12.80 -123.94
C THR A 17 79.02 11.44 -124.73
N LEU A 18 79.44 11.24 -126.00
CA LEU A 18 80.26 11.92 -127.04
C LEU A 18 80.07 11.14 -128.39
N VAL A 19 80.15 11.62 -129.64
CA VAL A 19 79.76 12.86 -130.39
C VAL A 19 79.87 12.56 -131.93
N LEU A 20 79.43 13.45 -132.84
CA LEU A 20 79.60 13.39 -134.33
C LEU A 20 78.79 12.28 -135.07
N GLY A 21 78.67 12.23 -136.40
CA GLY A 21 79.10 13.13 -137.50
C GLY A 21 78.62 12.60 -138.88
N ILE A 22 78.03 13.40 -139.78
CA ILE A 22 78.66 14.10 -140.93
C ILE A 22 79.27 13.18 -142.02
N ALA A 23 78.51 12.97 -143.11
CA ALA A 23 78.91 12.83 -144.54
C ALA A 23 77.60 12.73 -145.37
N GLY A 24 77.47 13.11 -146.66
CA GLY A 24 78.46 13.31 -147.73
C GLY A 24 78.39 12.12 -148.71
N ALA A 25 78.24 12.25 -150.03
CA ALA A 25 78.13 13.44 -150.89
C ALA A 25 77.28 13.11 -152.16
N ALA A 26 76.61 14.08 -152.79
CA ALA A 26 76.99 14.71 -154.07
C ALA A 26 76.74 13.90 -155.38
N MET A 27 76.50 14.66 -156.46
CA MET A 27 76.05 14.20 -157.78
C MET A 27 77.07 13.38 -158.57
N SER A 28 76.56 12.51 -159.45
CA SER A 28 77.13 12.30 -160.79
C SER A 28 76.02 12.09 -161.82
N GLN A 29 75.99 12.91 -162.87
CA GLN A 29 75.11 12.68 -164.03
C GLN A 29 75.68 11.54 -164.88
N GLN A 30 74.83 10.66 -165.43
CA GLN A 30 75.22 9.91 -166.62
C GLN A 30 74.05 9.67 -167.57
N THR A 31 74.34 9.89 -168.84
CA THR A 31 73.45 9.96 -170.01
C THR A 31 72.59 8.72 -170.24
N ALA A 32 71.32 8.93 -170.56
CA ALA A 32 70.43 7.89 -171.10
C ALA A 32 70.76 7.54 -172.57
N PRO A 33 70.52 6.29 -172.99
CA PRO A 33 70.13 5.94 -174.36
C PRO A 33 68.60 5.73 -174.48
N ALA A 34 68.13 5.44 -175.70
CA ALA A 34 66.73 5.37 -176.11
C ALA A 34 65.97 4.14 -175.56
N PRO A 35 64.61 4.12 -175.60
CA PRO A 35 63.82 3.31 -174.66
C PRO A 35 63.64 1.84 -175.10
N GLU A 36 63.95 0.93 -174.19
CA GLU A 36 63.36 -0.42 -174.20
C GLU A 36 61.91 -0.37 -173.73
N LYS A 37 61.07 -1.23 -174.31
CA LYS A 37 59.63 -1.29 -174.00
C LYS A 37 59.44 -2.07 -172.70
N PHE A 38 59.27 -1.36 -171.58
CA PHE A 38 58.74 -1.97 -170.37
C PHE A 38 57.35 -2.54 -170.65
N ASP A 39 57.21 -3.85 -170.46
CA ASP A 39 55.91 -4.54 -170.51
C ASP A 39 55.01 -3.97 -169.40
N PRO A 40 53.76 -3.56 -169.68
CA PRO A 40 52.82 -3.09 -168.65
C PRO A 40 52.72 -4.04 -167.44
N SER A 41 52.86 -5.36 -167.65
CA SER A 41 52.89 -6.34 -166.55
C SER A 41 53.95 -6.03 -165.48
N SER A 42 55.09 -5.48 -165.89
CA SER A 42 56.23 -5.17 -165.01
C SER A 42 56.00 -3.87 -164.23
N VAL A 43 55.31 -2.90 -164.83
CA VAL A 43 54.94 -1.64 -164.18
C VAL A 43 53.81 -1.89 -163.17
N GLU A 44 52.82 -2.71 -163.52
CA GLU A 44 51.77 -3.15 -162.60
C GLU A 44 52.33 -3.99 -161.45
N ALA A 45 53.29 -4.89 -161.70
CA ALA A 45 53.96 -5.64 -160.63
C ALA A 45 54.74 -4.73 -159.67
N ILE A 46 55.48 -3.73 -160.18
CA ILE A 46 56.17 -2.74 -159.33
C ILE A 46 55.16 -1.90 -158.54
N ALA A 47 54.05 -1.47 -159.14
CA ALA A 47 53.01 -0.72 -158.45
C ALA A 47 52.31 -1.55 -157.36
N ALA A 48 52.04 -2.83 -157.61
CA ALA A 48 51.49 -3.76 -156.63
C ALA A 48 52.44 -3.98 -155.45
N ILE A 49 53.74 -4.20 -155.72
CA ILE A 49 54.77 -4.33 -154.68
C ILE A 49 54.90 -3.02 -153.88
N GLN A 50 54.82 -1.85 -154.52
CA GLN A 50 54.83 -0.55 -153.82
C GLN A 50 53.58 -0.35 -152.95
N ALA A 51 52.40 -0.79 -153.41
CA ALA A 51 51.17 -0.77 -152.62
C ALA A 51 51.24 -1.73 -151.42
N GLU A 52 51.76 -2.95 -151.61
CA GLU A 52 51.97 -3.92 -150.53
C GLU A 52 53.00 -3.41 -149.51
N ILE A 53 54.10 -2.79 -149.96
CA ILE A 53 55.07 -2.11 -149.07
C ILE A 53 54.37 -1.00 -148.27
N ALA A 54 53.57 -0.15 -148.91
CA ALA A 54 52.84 0.92 -148.21
C ALA A 54 51.83 0.37 -147.19
N GLU A 55 51.13 -0.73 -147.51
CA GLU A 55 50.22 -1.40 -146.58
C GLU A 55 50.98 -2.06 -145.41
N LEU A 56 52.13 -2.68 -145.66
CA LEU A 56 53.01 -3.24 -144.64
C LEU A 56 53.64 -2.16 -143.76
N GLU A 57 54.00 -1.00 -144.31
CA GLU A 57 54.48 0.15 -143.52
C GLU A 57 53.37 0.80 -142.69
N ALA A 58 52.13 0.83 -143.20
CA ALA A 58 50.95 1.25 -142.45
C ALA A 58 50.67 0.29 -141.28
N LYS A 59 50.60 -1.03 -141.55
CA LYS A 59 50.45 -2.09 -140.52
C LYS A 59 51.57 -2.04 -139.48
N ARG A 60 52.83 -1.87 -139.90
CA ARG A 60 53.99 -1.70 -139.01
C ARG A 60 53.87 -0.45 -138.13
N THR A 61 53.25 0.62 -138.63
CA THR A 61 53.04 1.86 -137.87
C THR A 61 51.88 1.71 -136.89
N GLN A 62 50.77 1.08 -137.31
CA GLN A 62 49.67 0.70 -136.43
C GLN A 62 50.16 -0.18 -135.26
N LEU A 63 50.87 -1.28 -135.56
CA LEU A 63 51.41 -2.19 -134.55
C LEU A 63 52.39 -1.51 -133.60
N ARG A 64 53.20 -0.54 -134.07
CA ARG A 64 54.06 0.27 -133.18
C ARG A 64 53.25 1.13 -132.21
N ASN A 65 52.17 1.74 -132.67
CA ASN A 65 51.28 2.53 -131.83
C ASN A 65 50.54 1.64 -130.83
N GLU A 66 49.98 0.50 -131.27
CA GLU A 66 49.33 -0.48 -130.39
C GLU A 66 50.29 -1.04 -129.31
N VAL A 67 51.56 -1.26 -129.65
CA VAL A 67 52.62 -1.67 -128.69
C VAL A 67 52.99 -0.53 -127.75
N ALA A 68 53.03 0.73 -128.19
CA ALA A 68 53.27 1.89 -127.32
C ALA A 68 52.12 2.05 -126.32
N ASP A 69 50.88 2.10 -126.80
CA ASP A 69 49.65 2.12 -126.00
C ASP A 69 49.58 0.97 -124.98
N ALA A 70 49.93 -0.26 -125.41
CA ALA A 70 49.96 -1.42 -124.52
C ALA A 70 51.06 -1.32 -123.46
N SER A 71 52.21 -0.73 -123.80
CA SER A 71 53.31 -0.48 -122.86
C SER A 71 52.95 0.59 -121.83
N GLU A 72 52.26 1.65 -122.23
CA GLU A 72 51.74 2.68 -121.33
C GLU A 72 50.69 2.10 -120.37
N ARG A 73 49.69 1.38 -120.89
CA ARG A 73 48.69 0.66 -120.07
C ARG A 73 49.34 -0.32 -119.09
N ALA A 74 50.37 -1.05 -119.50
CA ALA A 74 51.12 -1.95 -118.62
C ALA A 74 51.93 -1.19 -117.53
N GLY A 75 52.40 0.03 -117.82
CA GLY A 75 53.03 0.92 -116.86
C GLY A 75 52.05 1.44 -115.79
N VAL A 76 50.84 1.85 -116.20
CA VAL A 76 49.76 2.25 -115.29
C VAL A 76 49.38 1.10 -114.38
N VAL A 77 49.03 -0.07 -114.93
CA VAL A 77 48.62 -1.25 -114.15
C VAL A 77 49.70 -1.71 -113.17
N ARG A 78 50.99 -1.63 -113.52
CA ARG A 78 52.08 -1.93 -112.58
C ARG A 78 52.12 -0.92 -111.41
N THR A 79 51.93 0.36 -111.70
CA THR A 79 51.91 1.44 -110.69
C THR A 79 50.72 1.30 -109.75
N GLU A 80 49.54 0.96 -110.28
CA GLU A 80 48.35 0.66 -109.49
C GLU A 80 48.53 -0.58 -108.61
N LEU A 81 49.11 -1.66 -109.16
CA LEU A 81 49.40 -2.89 -108.42
C LEU A 81 50.38 -2.64 -107.27
N GLU A 82 51.48 -1.91 -107.50
CA GLU A 82 52.39 -1.49 -106.44
C GLU A 82 51.70 -0.65 -105.35
N GLY A 83 50.75 0.21 -105.73
CA GLY A 83 49.93 0.99 -104.80
C GLY A 83 49.01 0.11 -103.96
N LEU A 84 48.34 -0.85 -104.60
CA LEU A 84 47.48 -1.83 -103.94
C LEU A 84 48.24 -2.77 -103.01
N GLU A 85 49.46 -3.20 -103.36
CA GLU A 85 50.33 -4.00 -102.49
C GLU A 85 50.76 -3.22 -101.25
N LYS A 86 51.18 -1.95 -101.39
CA LYS A 86 51.52 -1.07 -100.27
C LYS A 86 50.31 -0.80 -99.37
N SER A 87 49.13 -0.62 -99.96
CA SER A 87 47.86 -0.49 -99.24
C SER A 87 47.49 -1.78 -98.48
N ALA A 88 47.59 -2.94 -99.12
CA ALA A 88 47.29 -4.25 -98.52
C ALA A 88 48.28 -4.62 -97.41
N ALA A 89 49.56 -4.26 -97.52
CA ALA A 89 50.54 -4.40 -96.44
C ALA A 89 50.15 -3.52 -95.24
N THR A 90 49.87 -2.24 -95.47
CA THR A 90 49.42 -1.30 -94.44
C THR A 90 48.14 -1.78 -93.74
N ALA A 91 47.17 -2.31 -94.50
CA ALA A 91 45.94 -2.87 -93.95
C ALA A 91 46.20 -4.10 -93.06
N ARG A 92 47.08 -5.02 -93.48
CA ARG A 92 47.47 -6.20 -92.67
C ARG A 92 48.14 -5.79 -91.36
N GLU A 93 49.03 -4.81 -91.39
CA GLU A 93 49.67 -4.25 -90.18
C GLU A 93 48.63 -3.63 -89.23
N GLN A 94 47.65 -2.88 -89.78
CA GLN A 94 46.56 -2.32 -88.99
C GLN A 94 45.64 -3.38 -88.40
N THR A 95 45.31 -4.45 -89.14
CA THR A 95 44.54 -5.61 -88.64
C THR A 95 45.28 -6.29 -87.48
N ALA A 96 46.55 -6.66 -87.67
CA ALA A 96 47.34 -7.31 -86.61
C ALA A 96 47.49 -6.42 -85.36
N ALA A 97 47.66 -5.10 -85.53
CA ALA A 97 47.68 -4.14 -84.44
C ALA A 97 46.32 -3.97 -83.74
N ALA A 98 45.21 -4.13 -84.44
CA ALA A 98 43.87 -4.12 -83.87
C ALA A 98 43.56 -5.41 -83.10
N GLU A 99 43.92 -6.57 -83.64
CA GLU A 99 43.81 -7.88 -82.98
C GLU A 99 44.63 -7.94 -81.69
N ALA A 100 45.88 -7.46 -81.71
CA ALA A 100 46.72 -7.37 -80.52
C ALA A 100 46.11 -6.46 -79.44
N ARG A 101 45.50 -5.33 -79.83
CA ARG A 101 44.80 -4.43 -78.89
C ARG A 101 43.51 -5.04 -78.34
N LEU A 102 42.79 -5.83 -79.15
CA LEU A 102 41.59 -6.53 -78.69
C LEU A 102 41.96 -7.55 -77.61
N ALA A 103 42.95 -8.40 -77.87
CA ALA A 103 43.46 -9.37 -76.89
C ALA A 103 43.98 -8.70 -75.60
N GLU A 104 44.66 -7.55 -75.72
CA GLU A 104 45.08 -6.77 -74.54
C GLU A 104 43.89 -6.23 -73.74
N LEU A 105 42.85 -5.72 -74.42
CA LEU A 105 41.64 -5.24 -73.77
C LEU A 105 40.85 -6.37 -73.10
N GLU A 106 40.70 -7.53 -73.76
CA GLU A 106 40.06 -8.72 -73.20
C GLU A 106 40.78 -9.21 -71.93
N ALA A 107 42.11 -9.28 -71.94
CA ALA A 107 42.91 -9.60 -70.76
C ALA A 107 42.71 -8.56 -69.64
N ARG A 108 42.74 -7.25 -69.97
CA ARG A 108 42.49 -6.16 -69.01
C ARG A 108 41.06 -6.20 -68.43
N PHE A 109 40.06 -6.63 -69.20
CA PHE A 109 38.70 -6.83 -68.71
C PHE A 109 38.62 -8.06 -67.79
N ALA A 110 39.20 -9.20 -68.18
CA ALA A 110 39.20 -10.42 -67.37
C ALA A 110 39.84 -10.21 -65.99
N GLU A 111 40.99 -9.55 -65.91
CA GLU A 111 41.64 -9.23 -64.63
C GLU A 111 40.84 -8.21 -63.80
N ARG A 112 40.17 -7.23 -64.43
CA ARG A 112 39.27 -6.30 -63.72
C ARG A 112 38.04 -6.99 -63.15
N THR A 113 37.44 -7.94 -63.86
CA THR A 113 36.31 -8.73 -63.35
C THR A 113 36.74 -9.56 -62.14
N LYS A 114 37.84 -10.31 -62.23
CA LYS A 114 38.40 -11.06 -61.08
C LYS A 114 38.67 -10.17 -59.87
N ALA A 115 39.26 -8.99 -60.09
CA ALA A 115 39.54 -8.04 -59.02
C ALA A 115 38.26 -7.52 -58.35
N ALA A 116 37.23 -7.18 -59.14
CA ALA A 116 35.94 -6.73 -58.62
C ALA A 116 35.15 -7.84 -57.89
N GLU A 117 35.26 -9.09 -58.35
CA GLU A 117 34.67 -10.27 -57.67
C GLU A 117 35.37 -10.55 -56.33
N ALA A 118 36.70 -10.44 -56.29
CA ALA A 118 37.48 -10.56 -55.06
C ALA A 118 37.18 -9.43 -54.07
N GLU A 119 37.12 -8.18 -54.53
CA GLU A 119 36.75 -7.01 -53.72
C GLU A 119 35.33 -7.13 -53.17
N GLN A 120 34.35 -7.51 -54.01
CA GLN A 120 32.98 -7.75 -53.57
C GLN A 120 32.88 -8.89 -52.55
N THR A 121 33.72 -9.92 -52.65
CA THR A 121 33.77 -11.03 -51.69
C THR A 121 34.34 -10.55 -50.36
N ALA A 122 35.49 -9.86 -50.36
CA ALA A 122 36.10 -9.30 -49.15
C ALA A 122 35.18 -8.30 -48.45
N LEU A 123 34.48 -7.43 -49.20
CA LEU A 123 33.49 -6.50 -48.65
C LEU A 123 32.30 -7.22 -48.01
N ARG A 124 31.79 -8.30 -48.63
CA ARG A 124 30.73 -9.14 -48.05
C ARG A 124 31.18 -9.80 -46.76
N GLU A 125 32.39 -10.37 -46.73
CA GLU A 125 32.95 -11.01 -45.53
C GLU A 125 33.14 -10.01 -44.39
N ALA A 126 33.71 -8.84 -44.66
CA ALA A 126 33.87 -7.77 -43.68
C ALA A 126 32.52 -7.30 -43.10
N VAL A 127 31.53 -7.03 -43.96
CA VAL A 127 30.17 -6.65 -43.53
C VAL A 127 29.50 -7.76 -42.70
N VAL A 128 29.72 -9.03 -43.03
CA VAL A 128 29.19 -10.17 -42.25
C VAL A 128 29.88 -10.31 -40.89
N VAL A 129 31.16 -9.93 -40.75
CA VAL A 129 31.84 -9.86 -39.44
C VAL A 129 31.28 -8.71 -38.59
N GLU A 130 31.22 -7.50 -39.15
CA GLU A 130 30.65 -6.31 -38.47
C GLU A 130 29.21 -6.54 -37.99
N LEU A 131 28.35 -7.14 -38.84
CA LEU A 131 26.98 -7.46 -38.48
C LEU A 131 26.87 -8.51 -37.36
N ARG A 132 27.81 -9.48 -37.28
CA ARG A 132 27.86 -10.46 -36.18
C ARG A 132 28.29 -9.81 -34.88
N GLU A 133 29.28 -8.92 -34.91
CA GLU A 133 29.68 -8.15 -33.73
C GLU A 133 28.56 -7.22 -33.25
N ALA A 134 27.89 -6.52 -34.17
CA ALA A 134 26.75 -5.66 -33.84
C ALA A 134 25.59 -6.46 -33.23
N ALA A 135 25.28 -7.65 -33.76
CA ALA A 135 24.25 -8.53 -33.21
C ALA A 135 24.60 -9.07 -31.82
N ALA A 136 25.87 -9.42 -31.58
CA ALA A 136 26.36 -9.84 -30.26
C ALA A 136 26.23 -8.71 -29.23
N LYS A 137 26.73 -7.51 -29.56
CA LYS A 137 26.64 -6.30 -28.72
C LYS A 137 25.18 -5.92 -28.44
N ALA A 138 24.28 -6.05 -29.41
CA ALA A 138 22.84 -5.81 -29.22
C ALA A 138 22.18 -6.85 -28.29
N THR A 139 22.62 -8.12 -28.34
CA THR A 139 22.11 -9.18 -27.47
C THR A 139 22.57 -8.99 -26.02
N GLU A 140 23.83 -8.59 -25.83
CA GLU A 140 24.37 -8.21 -24.51
C GLU A 140 23.61 -7.01 -23.92
N GLN A 141 23.37 -5.97 -24.71
CA GLN A 141 22.59 -4.79 -24.29
C GLN A 141 21.13 -5.14 -23.96
N ALA A 142 20.51 -6.05 -24.70
CA ALA A 142 19.16 -6.54 -24.41
C ALA A 142 19.11 -7.27 -23.06
N ALA A 143 20.04 -8.20 -22.82
CA ALA A 143 20.13 -8.93 -21.55
C ALA A 143 20.39 -7.99 -20.36
N ALA A 144 21.27 -7.00 -20.51
CA ALA A 144 21.51 -5.97 -19.49
C ALA A 144 20.26 -5.12 -19.20
N ALA A 145 19.49 -4.75 -20.23
CA ALA A 145 18.24 -4.01 -20.07
C ALA A 145 17.14 -4.85 -19.39
N GLU A 146 17.08 -6.15 -19.63
CA GLU A 146 16.15 -7.06 -18.94
C GLU A 146 16.55 -7.27 -17.47
N ALA A 147 17.84 -7.43 -17.17
CA ALA A 147 18.33 -7.48 -15.80
C ALA A 147 17.99 -6.20 -15.01
N SER A 148 18.25 -5.02 -15.59
CA SER A 148 17.91 -3.73 -14.96
C SER A 148 16.40 -3.56 -14.73
N ARG A 149 15.55 -4.04 -15.66
CA ARG A 149 14.09 -4.07 -15.47
C ARG A 149 13.67 -4.98 -14.31
N ALA A 150 14.33 -6.13 -14.15
CA ALA A 150 14.05 -7.05 -13.04
C ALA A 150 14.46 -6.44 -11.68
N GLU A 151 15.62 -5.76 -11.61
CA GLU A 151 16.06 -5.02 -10.42
C GLU A 151 15.07 -3.91 -10.04
N VAL A 152 14.63 -3.10 -11.00
CA VAL A 152 13.60 -2.06 -10.78
C VAL A 152 12.27 -2.65 -10.32
N GLY A 153 11.87 -3.81 -10.87
CA GLY A 153 10.69 -4.54 -10.42
C GLY A 153 10.79 -4.99 -8.96
N ALA A 154 11.91 -5.60 -8.58
CA ALA A 154 12.17 -6.05 -7.21
C ALA A 154 12.27 -4.87 -6.21
N ALA A 155 12.89 -3.76 -6.62
CA ALA A 155 12.95 -2.53 -5.82
C ALA A 155 11.56 -1.93 -5.58
N SER A 156 10.71 -1.91 -6.62
CA SER A 156 9.31 -1.44 -6.52
C SER A 156 8.49 -2.30 -5.55
N GLN A 157 8.58 -3.63 -5.65
CA GLN A 157 7.93 -4.55 -4.70
C GLN A 157 8.41 -4.33 -3.26
N ARG A 158 9.71 -4.11 -3.05
CA ARG A 158 10.28 -3.82 -1.73
C ARG A 158 9.75 -2.50 -1.14
N LEU A 159 9.56 -1.47 -1.96
CA LEU A 159 8.97 -0.20 -1.53
C LEU A 159 7.49 -0.37 -1.12
N GLN A 160 6.71 -1.14 -1.87
CA GLN A 160 5.30 -1.45 -1.52
C GLN A 160 5.19 -2.24 -0.20
N GLY A 161 6.13 -3.17 0.05
CA GLY A 161 6.26 -3.85 1.33
C GLY A 161 6.53 -2.88 2.49
N LEU A 162 7.55 -2.04 2.35
CA LEU A 162 7.91 -1.03 3.37
C LEU A 162 6.80 -0.01 3.63
N GLU A 163 6.04 0.41 2.61
CA GLU A 163 4.88 1.28 2.78
C GLU A 163 3.75 0.60 3.58
N THR A 164 3.57 -0.71 3.36
CA THR A 164 2.58 -1.53 4.09
C THR A 164 3.00 -1.72 5.55
N GLU A 165 4.28 -2.01 5.80
CA GLU A 165 4.86 -2.09 7.15
C GLU A 165 4.75 -0.75 7.89
N ALA A 166 5.07 0.37 7.24
CA ALA A 166 4.96 1.71 7.82
C ALA A 166 3.51 2.05 8.23
N LYS A 167 2.51 1.69 7.40
CA LYS A 167 1.08 1.83 7.75
C LYS A 167 0.71 0.97 8.97
N ALA A 168 1.13 -0.29 9.01
CA ALA A 168 0.86 -1.18 10.14
C ALA A 168 1.52 -0.71 11.44
N ILE A 169 2.75 -0.16 11.37
CA ILE A 169 3.43 0.48 12.51
C ILE A 169 2.66 1.72 12.97
N GLY A 170 2.18 2.55 12.04
CA GLY A 170 1.35 3.73 12.34
C GLY A 170 0.07 3.38 13.13
N SER A 171 -0.67 2.35 12.70
CA SER A 171 -1.84 1.83 13.43
C SER A 171 -1.48 1.37 14.84
N ARG A 172 -0.41 0.58 14.99
CA ARG A 172 0.04 0.08 16.31
C ARG A 172 0.45 1.21 17.27
N ILE A 173 1.02 2.30 16.76
CA ILE A 173 1.35 3.50 17.57
C ILE A 173 0.06 4.20 18.03
N ALA A 174 -0.94 4.32 17.16
CA ALA A 174 -2.23 4.91 17.52
C ALA A 174 -2.98 4.06 18.57
N GLU A 175 -2.97 2.73 18.42
CA GLU A 175 -3.53 1.78 19.39
C GLU A 175 -2.84 1.86 20.76
N ALA A 176 -1.50 1.87 20.79
CA ALA A 176 -0.72 1.99 22.02
C ALA A 176 -1.02 3.31 22.76
N LYS A 177 -1.10 4.43 22.03
CA LYS A 177 -1.46 5.75 22.58
C LYS A 177 -2.91 5.79 23.08
N ALA A 178 -3.82 5.05 22.46
CA ALA A 178 -5.19 4.91 22.96
C ALA A 178 -5.25 4.11 24.28
N GLU A 179 -4.44 3.05 24.43
CA GLU A 179 -4.36 2.30 25.68
C GLU A 179 -3.67 3.09 26.80
N GLU A 180 -2.61 3.85 26.48
CA GLU A 180 -1.97 4.81 27.41
C GLU A 180 -3.02 5.76 28.03
N GLY A 181 -3.90 6.33 27.19
CA GLY A 181 -5.02 7.16 27.66
C GLY A 181 -6.01 6.41 28.56
N ARG A 182 -6.37 5.16 28.24
CA ARG A 182 -7.26 4.33 29.09
C ARG A 182 -6.61 4.00 30.43
N VAL A 183 -5.32 3.68 30.45
CA VAL A 183 -4.55 3.40 31.67
C VAL A 183 -4.46 4.66 32.55
N ALA A 184 -4.18 5.83 31.96
CA ALA A 184 -4.16 7.10 32.68
C ALA A 184 -5.53 7.42 33.31
N SER A 185 -6.63 7.26 32.58
CA SER A 185 -7.99 7.47 33.11
C SER A 185 -8.35 6.50 34.24
N ARG A 186 -7.97 5.21 34.13
CA ARG A 186 -8.15 4.22 35.20
C ARG A 186 -7.35 4.59 36.45
N LEU A 187 -6.11 5.03 36.29
CA LEU A 187 -5.22 5.41 37.38
C LEU A 187 -5.76 6.63 38.14
N GLU A 188 -6.27 7.63 37.43
CA GLU A 188 -6.89 8.81 38.05
C GLU A 188 -8.22 8.48 38.76
N SER A 189 -9.04 7.59 38.18
CA SER A 189 -10.23 7.06 38.87
C SER A 189 -9.86 6.34 40.17
N GLY A 190 -8.83 5.48 40.14
CA GLY A 190 -8.35 4.76 41.32
C GLY A 190 -7.79 5.67 42.40
N ARG A 191 -7.10 6.76 42.04
CA ARG A 191 -6.72 7.83 42.99
C ARG A 191 -7.94 8.46 43.65
N GLY A 192 -8.96 8.81 42.87
CA GLY A 192 -10.22 9.37 43.38
C GLY A 192 -10.99 8.42 44.29
N GLU A 193 -10.88 7.11 44.10
CA GLU A 193 -11.44 6.10 44.99
C GLU A 193 -10.62 5.93 46.29
N LEU A 194 -9.29 5.96 46.21
CA LEU A 194 -8.42 5.93 47.39
C LEU A 194 -8.67 7.13 48.32
N THR A 195 -8.77 8.35 47.79
CA THR A 195 -9.10 9.54 48.60
C THR A 195 -10.42 9.38 49.35
N LYS A 196 -11.47 8.88 48.68
CA LYS A 196 -12.77 8.60 49.31
C LYS A 196 -12.70 7.51 50.39
N LEU A 197 -11.85 6.51 50.20
CA LEU A 197 -11.61 5.46 51.21
C LEU A 197 -10.86 6.01 52.43
N GLU A 198 -9.87 6.91 52.24
CA GLU A 198 -9.21 7.60 53.35
C GLU A 198 -10.17 8.50 54.14
N GLU A 199 -11.04 9.25 53.46
CA GLU A 199 -12.06 10.10 54.10
C GLU A 199 -13.03 9.25 54.92
N ARG A 200 -13.50 8.13 54.37
CA ARG A 200 -14.35 7.17 55.10
C ARG A 200 -13.62 6.55 56.30
N LEU A 201 -12.34 6.22 56.17
CA LEU A 201 -11.54 5.68 57.27
C LEU A 201 -11.37 6.71 58.40
N LYS A 202 -11.13 7.99 58.06
CA LYS A 202 -11.08 9.11 59.02
C LYS A 202 -12.43 9.30 59.72
N ALA A 203 -13.54 9.23 58.99
CA ALA A 203 -14.90 9.33 59.55
C ALA A 203 -15.20 8.20 60.55
N VAL A 204 -14.96 6.93 60.17
CA VAL A 204 -15.15 5.75 61.02
C VAL A 204 -14.22 5.80 62.24
N GLY A 205 -12.98 6.28 62.10
CA GLY A 205 -12.09 6.52 63.25
C GLY A 205 -12.68 7.51 64.26
N GLY A 206 -13.29 8.60 63.78
CA GLY A 206 -14.00 9.56 64.62
C GLY A 206 -15.31 9.03 65.23
N GLU A 207 -15.97 8.07 64.60
CA GLU A 207 -17.14 7.36 65.15
C GLU A 207 -16.73 6.42 66.28
N ILE A 208 -15.64 5.66 66.09
CA ILE A 208 -15.05 4.78 67.12
C ILE A 208 -14.64 5.59 68.37
N GLN A 209 -14.04 6.77 68.18
CA GLN A 209 -13.70 7.67 69.30
C GLN A 209 -14.93 8.18 70.05
N ARG A 210 -16.01 8.55 69.34
CA ARG A 210 -17.28 8.96 69.96
C ARG A 210 -17.93 7.82 70.74
N ALA A 211 -18.05 6.64 70.15
CA ALA A 211 -18.59 5.45 70.80
C ALA A 211 -17.76 5.01 72.03
N ALA A 212 -16.43 5.20 72.01
CA ALA A 212 -15.58 4.95 73.17
C ALA A 212 -15.85 5.93 74.33
N ALA A 213 -16.01 7.22 74.03
CA ALA A 213 -16.34 8.24 75.03
C ALA A 213 -17.76 8.08 75.59
N GLU A 214 -18.74 7.73 74.75
CA GLU A 214 -20.10 7.38 75.17
C GLU A 214 -20.09 6.16 76.11
N ARG A 215 -19.35 5.10 75.76
CA ARG A 215 -19.15 3.93 76.63
C ARG A 215 -18.53 4.30 77.98
N GLU A 216 -17.54 5.19 78.02
CA GLU A 216 -16.95 5.66 79.27
C GLU A 216 -17.96 6.45 80.12
N SER A 217 -18.75 7.32 79.49
CA SER A 217 -19.83 8.07 80.14
C SER A 217 -20.89 7.14 80.74
N VAL A 218 -21.36 6.15 79.98
CA VAL A 218 -22.32 5.14 80.46
C VAL A 218 -21.75 4.31 81.61
N LEU A 219 -20.46 3.93 81.57
CA LEU A 219 -19.82 3.22 82.68
C LEU A 219 -19.79 4.07 83.97
N LYS A 220 -19.55 5.39 83.86
CA LYS A 220 -19.64 6.31 85.01
C LYS A 220 -21.07 6.45 85.53
N GLN A 221 -22.07 6.52 84.65
CA GLN A 221 -23.48 6.55 85.04
C GLN A 221 -23.91 5.26 85.76
N VAL A 222 -23.48 4.09 85.27
CA VAL A 222 -23.74 2.78 85.91
C VAL A 222 -23.07 2.69 87.29
N ALA A 223 -21.86 3.23 87.45
CA ALA A 223 -21.19 3.29 88.75
C ALA A 223 -21.95 4.20 89.74
N ALA A 224 -22.37 5.39 89.30
CA ALA A 224 -23.14 6.32 90.13
C ALA A 224 -24.52 5.75 90.53
N ALA A 225 -25.22 5.10 89.58
CA ALA A 225 -26.51 4.45 89.85
C ALA A 225 -26.40 3.30 90.86
N ARG A 226 -25.29 2.54 90.86
CA ARG A 226 -25.02 1.51 91.88
C ARG A 226 -24.80 2.12 93.26
N ALA A 227 -24.01 3.19 93.38
CA ALA A 227 -23.79 3.86 94.66
C ALA A 227 -25.08 4.46 95.25
N GLU A 228 -25.95 5.02 94.41
CA GLU A 228 -27.25 5.53 94.87
C GLU A 228 -28.22 4.38 95.25
N LEU A 229 -28.16 3.23 94.58
CA LEU A 229 -28.89 2.02 94.99
C LEU A 229 -28.40 1.46 96.33
N GLU A 230 -27.08 1.42 96.56
CA GLU A 230 -26.49 1.00 97.85
C GLU A 230 -26.96 1.93 98.99
N LYS A 231 -26.94 3.24 98.75
CA LYS A 231 -27.46 4.26 99.67
C LYS A 231 -28.97 4.13 99.93
N LEU A 232 -29.78 3.93 98.90
CA LEU A 232 -31.23 3.69 99.06
C LEU A 232 -31.51 2.39 99.82
N THR A 233 -30.69 1.36 99.62
CA THR A 233 -30.78 0.09 100.36
C THR A 233 -30.44 0.30 101.85
N ALA A 234 -29.41 1.10 102.15
CA ALA A 234 -29.08 1.48 103.52
C ALA A 234 -30.21 2.29 104.18
N GLN A 235 -30.76 3.30 103.49
CA GLN A 235 -31.92 4.06 103.98
C GLN A 235 -33.16 3.19 104.20
N GLN A 236 -33.40 2.19 103.34
CA GLN A 236 -34.48 1.22 103.53
C GLN A 236 -34.26 0.35 104.78
N ALA A 237 -33.01 -0.03 105.08
CA ALA A 237 -32.67 -0.76 106.29
C ALA A 237 -32.81 0.12 107.56
N GLU A 238 -32.37 1.37 107.51
CA GLU A 238 -32.57 2.36 108.60
C GLU A 238 -34.05 2.61 108.88
N LEU A 239 -34.87 2.83 107.84
CA LEU A 239 -36.32 2.97 107.97
C LEU A 239 -36.97 1.69 108.49
N GLY A 240 -36.50 0.51 108.07
CA GLY A 240 -36.94 -0.78 108.61
C GLY A 240 -36.65 -0.93 110.11
N GLN A 241 -35.48 -0.49 110.57
CA GLN A 241 -35.14 -0.46 111.99
C GLN A 241 -35.99 0.56 112.77
N ALA A 242 -36.21 1.76 112.22
CA ALA A 242 -37.06 2.79 112.84
C ALA A 242 -38.53 2.32 112.95
N ILE A 243 -39.06 1.65 111.94
CA ILE A 243 -40.39 1.01 111.97
C ILE A 243 -40.43 -0.10 113.02
N ALA A 244 -39.41 -0.95 113.11
CA ALA A 244 -39.35 -2.00 114.14
C ALA A 244 -39.29 -1.41 115.57
N GLN A 245 -38.54 -0.31 115.76
CA GLN A 245 -38.47 0.41 117.04
C GLN A 245 -39.83 1.03 117.41
N GLU A 246 -40.50 1.72 116.48
CA GLU A 246 -41.82 2.32 116.75
C GLU A 246 -42.93 1.26 116.86
N THR A 247 -42.83 0.10 116.20
CA THR A 247 -43.71 -1.05 116.46
C THR A 247 -43.48 -1.59 117.87
N ALA A 248 -42.23 -1.88 118.26
CA ALA A 248 -41.91 -2.34 119.61
C ALA A 248 -42.34 -1.33 120.69
N ARG A 249 -42.18 -0.04 120.44
CA ARG A 249 -42.64 1.06 121.31
C ARG A 249 -44.17 1.13 121.38
N ARG A 250 -44.88 0.89 120.27
CA ARG A 250 -46.35 0.79 120.26
C ARG A 250 -46.84 -0.44 121.01
N ASP A 251 -46.17 -1.57 120.87
CA ASP A 251 -46.50 -2.80 121.60
C ASP A 251 -46.17 -2.66 123.09
N GLU A 252 -45.10 -1.95 123.45
CA GLU A 252 -44.80 -1.58 124.83
C GLU A 252 -45.85 -0.61 125.40
N VAL A 253 -46.19 0.47 124.68
CA VAL A 253 -47.26 1.40 125.09
C VAL A 253 -48.62 0.69 125.15
N ARG A 254 -48.87 -0.31 124.30
CA ARG A 254 -50.08 -1.15 124.33
C ARG A 254 -50.07 -2.13 125.49
N ALA A 255 -48.90 -2.68 125.86
CA ALA A 255 -48.74 -3.50 127.05
C ALA A 255 -48.86 -2.64 128.33
N GLN A 256 -48.38 -1.40 128.32
CA GLN A 256 -48.61 -0.40 129.37
C GLN A 256 -50.09 0.01 129.46
N LEU A 257 -50.79 0.17 128.32
CA LEU A 257 -52.24 0.38 128.31
C LEU A 257 -52.97 -0.84 128.87
N ALA A 258 -52.65 -2.05 128.40
CA ALA A 258 -53.26 -3.29 128.89
C ALA A 258 -52.93 -3.59 130.36
N ALA A 259 -51.78 -3.13 130.86
CA ALA A 259 -51.40 -3.20 132.28
C ALA A 259 -52.13 -2.14 133.11
N ALA A 260 -52.28 -0.91 132.61
CA ALA A 260 -53.08 0.13 133.24
C ALA A 260 -54.58 -0.23 133.23
N GLU A 261 -55.06 -0.90 132.18
CA GLU A 261 -56.38 -1.54 132.12
C GLU A 261 -56.45 -2.72 133.10
N ALA A 262 -55.41 -3.55 133.25
CA ALA A 262 -55.37 -4.58 134.29
C ALA A 262 -55.36 -4.02 135.73
N GLU A 263 -54.77 -2.84 135.96
CA GLU A 263 -54.89 -2.10 137.23
C GLU A 263 -56.20 -1.29 137.34
N ALA A 264 -56.98 -1.14 136.27
CA ALA A 264 -58.22 -0.36 136.21
C ALA A 264 -59.48 -1.12 135.77
N VAL A 265 -59.46 -2.46 135.74
CA VAL A 265 -60.64 -3.31 135.47
C VAL A 265 -61.36 -3.64 136.78
N VAL A 266 -62.18 -2.69 137.22
CA VAL A 266 -63.36 -2.95 138.05
C VAL A 266 -64.56 -2.28 137.37
N THR A 267 -65.46 -3.10 136.82
CA THR A 267 -66.63 -2.72 135.98
C THR A 267 -66.25 -2.06 134.64
N SER A 268 -66.88 -2.36 133.50
CA SER A 268 -68.16 -3.05 133.24
C SER A 268 -68.11 -3.85 131.93
N ALA A 269 -69.13 -4.67 131.65
CA ALA A 269 -69.24 -5.46 130.42
C ALA A 269 -70.48 -5.06 129.59
N PRO A 270 -70.28 -4.64 128.33
CA PRO A 270 -71.26 -4.76 127.24
C PRO A 270 -70.72 -5.72 126.13
N GLU A 271 -71.44 -6.79 125.79
CA GLU A 271 -72.44 -6.88 124.69
C GLU A 271 -71.85 -7.09 123.26
N PRO A 272 -72.25 -8.13 122.50
CA PRO A 272 -71.62 -8.49 121.22
C PRO A 272 -72.47 -8.18 119.96
N VAL A 273 -72.00 -7.26 119.11
CA VAL A 273 -72.47 -7.04 117.71
C VAL A 273 -71.44 -6.17 116.95
N PRO A 274 -71.47 -6.08 115.60
CA PRO A 274 -72.11 -6.94 114.60
C PRO A 274 -71.10 -7.46 113.54
N MET A 275 -71.59 -8.22 112.55
CA MET A 275 -70.88 -8.37 111.27
C MET A 275 -70.98 -7.07 110.46
N PRO A 276 -69.98 -6.70 109.62
CA PRO A 276 -70.16 -5.67 108.62
C PRO A 276 -71.23 -6.11 107.61
N GLU A 277 -72.16 -5.21 107.31
CA GLU A 277 -73.33 -5.50 106.48
C GLU A 277 -72.95 -5.73 105.01
N ALA A 278 -73.60 -6.70 104.36
CA ALA A 278 -73.61 -6.73 102.90
C ALA A 278 -74.43 -5.53 102.41
N GLY A 279 -73.83 -4.68 101.56
CA GLY A 279 -74.52 -3.54 100.97
C GLY A 279 -75.79 -3.97 100.22
N PRO A 280 -76.79 -3.08 100.08
CA PRO A 280 -78.09 -3.43 99.50
C PRO A 280 -77.90 -4.07 98.12
N VAL A 281 -78.38 -5.31 97.97
CA VAL A 281 -78.13 -6.16 96.79
C VAL A 281 -78.53 -5.42 95.52
N ARG A 282 -77.52 -4.94 94.79
CA ARG A 282 -77.72 -4.12 93.60
C ARG A 282 -78.33 -4.99 92.51
N ASN A 283 -79.35 -4.48 91.82
CA ASN A 283 -79.99 -5.20 90.73
C ASN A 283 -78.93 -5.57 89.66
N ALA A 284 -78.77 -6.87 89.37
CA ALA A 284 -77.75 -7.36 88.43
C ALA A 284 -77.80 -6.68 87.05
N GLY A 285 -79.00 -6.36 86.56
CA GLY A 285 -79.17 -5.59 85.31
C GLY A 285 -78.60 -4.16 85.41
N ALA A 286 -78.75 -3.50 86.56
CA ALA A 286 -78.16 -2.18 86.81
C ALA A 286 -76.63 -2.24 86.99
N VAL A 287 -76.11 -3.23 87.73
CA VAL A 287 -74.65 -3.42 87.88
C VAL A 287 -74.00 -3.67 86.52
N GLN A 288 -74.55 -4.57 85.73
CA GLN A 288 -74.02 -4.89 84.40
C GLN A 288 -74.18 -3.73 83.40
N ALA A 289 -75.24 -2.92 83.51
CA ALA A 289 -75.36 -1.70 82.72
C ALA A 289 -74.29 -0.67 83.10
N ALA A 290 -74.06 -0.42 84.39
CA ALA A 290 -73.05 0.51 84.88
C ALA A 290 -71.62 0.07 84.51
N VAL A 291 -71.29 -1.21 84.66
CA VAL A 291 -69.97 -1.76 84.30
C VAL A 291 -69.72 -1.72 82.78
N ARG A 292 -70.76 -1.84 81.95
CA ARG A 292 -70.64 -1.65 80.48
C ARG A 292 -70.52 -0.17 80.08
N ALA A 293 -71.12 0.75 80.84
CA ALA A 293 -71.12 2.19 80.56
C ALA A 293 -69.90 2.94 81.14
N ALA A 294 -69.20 2.37 82.12
CA ALA A 294 -68.08 3.02 82.79
C ALA A 294 -66.84 3.13 81.88
N PRO A 295 -66.22 4.33 81.75
CA PRO A 295 -65.01 4.52 80.95
C PRO A 295 -63.86 3.59 81.34
N GLY A 296 -63.04 3.21 80.36
CA GLY A 296 -61.88 2.33 80.53
C GLY A 296 -62.19 0.83 80.58
N LEU A 297 -63.30 0.41 81.22
CA LEU A 297 -63.62 -1.01 81.43
C LEU A 297 -63.91 -1.79 80.15
N ALA A 298 -64.09 -1.15 79.01
CA ALA A 298 -64.22 -1.82 77.71
C ALA A 298 -62.94 -2.60 77.32
N ALA A 299 -61.76 -2.03 77.58
CA ALA A 299 -60.46 -2.60 77.20
C ALA A 299 -59.87 -3.59 78.23
N THR A 300 -60.45 -3.65 79.42
CA THR A 300 -60.04 -4.56 80.50
C THR A 300 -60.33 -6.03 80.17
N ASP A 301 -59.54 -6.94 80.74
CA ASP A 301 -59.72 -8.38 80.63
C ASP A 301 -61.16 -8.83 81.01
N PRO A 302 -61.80 -9.72 80.22
CA PRO A 302 -63.14 -10.24 80.52
C PRO A 302 -63.30 -10.91 81.89
N GLN A 303 -62.30 -11.62 82.42
CA GLN A 303 -62.40 -12.32 83.72
C GLN A 303 -62.19 -11.37 84.91
N ALA A 304 -61.36 -10.33 84.75
CA ALA A 304 -61.25 -9.24 85.72
C ALA A 304 -62.56 -8.45 85.80
N ARG A 305 -63.17 -8.16 84.63
CA ARG A 305 -64.46 -7.49 84.52
C ARG A 305 -65.64 -8.33 85.04
N SER A 306 -65.64 -9.66 84.88
CA SER A 306 -66.68 -10.52 85.48
C SER A 306 -66.54 -10.63 87.00
N ARG A 307 -65.30 -10.65 87.53
CA ARG A 307 -65.04 -10.55 88.98
C ARG A 307 -65.57 -9.23 89.54
N LEU A 308 -65.29 -8.10 88.89
CA LEU A 308 -65.83 -6.79 89.29
C LEU A 308 -67.37 -6.77 89.36
N VAL A 309 -68.06 -7.41 88.40
CA VAL A 309 -69.53 -7.55 88.45
C VAL A 309 -69.96 -8.38 89.65
N ALA A 310 -69.33 -9.52 89.92
CA ALA A 310 -69.67 -10.40 91.05
C ALA A 310 -69.49 -9.71 92.41
N GLU A 311 -68.40 -8.96 92.61
CA GLU A 311 -68.17 -8.16 93.83
C GLU A 311 -69.28 -7.09 94.02
N LEU A 312 -69.63 -6.37 92.95
CA LEU A 312 -70.63 -5.29 92.99
C LEU A 312 -72.08 -5.81 93.13
N GLU A 313 -72.40 -6.97 92.55
CA GLU A 313 -73.67 -7.69 92.76
C GLU A 313 -73.73 -8.29 94.18
N GLY A 314 -72.58 -8.72 94.74
CA GLY A 314 -72.41 -9.16 96.12
C GLY A 314 -72.45 -8.05 97.18
N GLY A 315 -72.71 -6.80 96.79
CA GLY A 315 -72.89 -5.67 97.70
C GLY A 315 -71.61 -4.93 98.10
N ALA A 316 -70.46 -5.21 97.46
CA ALA A 316 -69.20 -4.53 97.78
C ALA A 316 -69.19 -3.04 97.41
N CYS A 317 -68.41 -2.25 98.15
CA CYS A 317 -68.17 -0.84 97.86
C CYS A 317 -67.37 -0.69 96.54
N VAL A 318 -67.67 0.35 95.74
CA VAL A 318 -67.15 0.48 94.37
C VAL A 318 -65.61 0.52 94.30
N VAL A 319 -64.95 1.23 95.22
CA VAL A 319 -63.48 1.38 95.23
C VAL A 319 -62.78 0.08 95.63
N PRO A 320 -63.12 -0.59 96.74
CA PRO A 320 -62.65 -1.95 97.05
C PRO A 320 -62.89 -2.95 95.91
N ALA A 321 -64.09 -3.00 95.32
CA ALA A 321 -64.40 -3.92 94.24
C ALA A 321 -63.49 -3.71 93.00
N LEU A 322 -63.22 -2.46 92.62
CA LEU A 322 -62.24 -2.13 91.58
C LEU A 322 -60.82 -2.57 91.94
N GLN A 323 -60.39 -2.32 93.18
CA GLN A 323 -59.03 -2.67 93.62
C GLN A 323 -58.82 -4.20 93.68
N THR A 324 -59.79 -4.96 94.21
CA THR A 324 -59.77 -6.43 94.26
C THR A 324 -59.82 -7.05 92.86
N ALA A 325 -60.64 -6.52 91.95
CA ALA A 325 -60.83 -7.11 90.63
C ALA A 325 -59.74 -6.73 89.61
N LEU A 326 -59.15 -5.53 89.71
CA LEU A 326 -58.30 -4.94 88.69
C LEU A 326 -56.87 -4.58 89.16
N GLY A 327 -56.60 -4.59 90.47
CA GLY A 327 -55.34 -4.12 91.06
C GLY A 327 -55.18 -2.60 91.10
N GLU A 328 -55.58 -1.89 90.04
CA GLU A 328 -55.49 -0.42 89.94
C GLU A 328 -56.87 0.24 89.82
N VAL A 329 -57.09 1.33 90.58
CA VAL A 329 -58.34 2.09 90.58
C VAL A 329 -58.25 3.31 89.67
N ASN A 330 -58.73 3.18 88.43
CA ASN A 330 -58.90 4.34 87.55
C ASN A 330 -59.97 5.27 88.11
N ARG A 331 -59.57 6.51 88.45
CA ARG A 331 -60.45 7.52 89.09
C ARG A 331 -61.67 7.89 88.25
N GLN A 332 -61.58 7.88 86.91
CA GLN A 332 -62.73 8.17 86.04
C GLN A 332 -63.73 7.02 86.06
N THR A 333 -63.24 5.77 86.04
CA THR A 333 -64.04 4.55 86.15
C THR A 333 -64.76 4.49 87.51
N ALA A 334 -64.05 4.75 88.61
CA ALA A 334 -64.62 4.77 89.96
C ALA A 334 -65.72 5.83 90.09
N ALA A 335 -65.47 7.07 89.65
CA ALA A 335 -66.45 8.15 89.71
C ALA A 335 -67.69 7.90 88.82
N ALA A 336 -67.54 7.16 87.71
CA ALA A 336 -68.66 6.76 86.86
C ALA A 336 -69.52 5.66 87.51
N LEU A 337 -68.88 4.65 88.11
CA LEU A 337 -69.58 3.56 88.80
C LEU A 337 -70.29 4.03 90.07
N ILE A 338 -69.64 4.87 90.89
CA ILE A 338 -70.25 5.52 92.06
C ILE A 338 -71.54 6.26 91.66
N ARG A 339 -71.47 7.10 90.62
CA ARG A 339 -72.63 7.88 90.15
C ARG A 339 -73.78 7.01 89.62
N ALA A 340 -73.48 5.82 89.11
CA ALA A 340 -74.47 4.91 88.52
C ALA A 340 -75.06 3.89 89.52
N LEU A 341 -74.32 3.54 90.58
CA LEU A 341 -74.64 2.46 91.51
C LEU A 341 -74.78 2.91 92.98
N GLY A 342 -74.66 4.21 93.24
CA GLY A 342 -74.59 4.79 94.57
C GLY A 342 -73.22 4.60 95.22
N ASP A 343 -72.85 5.55 96.08
CA ASP A 343 -71.78 5.36 97.07
C ASP A 343 -72.11 4.22 98.04
N CYS A 344 -71.08 3.70 98.70
CA CYS A 344 -71.14 2.86 99.90
C CYS A 344 -70.16 3.43 100.91
#